data_AF-A0A9X4P780-F1
#
_entry.id   AF-A0A9X4P780-F1
#
_cell.length_a   1.000
_cell.length_b   1.000
_cell.length_c   1.000
_cell.angle_alpha   90.00
_cell.angle_beta   90.00
_cell.angle_gamma   90.00
#
_symmetry.space_group_name_H-M   'P 1'
#
loop_
_entity.id
_entity.type
_entity.pdbx_description
1 polymer ?
#
loop_
_entity_poly.entity_id
_entity_poly.type
_entity_poly.pdbx_seq_one_letter_code
_entity_poly.pdbx_strand_id
1 'polypeptide(L)' 'MTDLYAEFTSLELDRPEAWILRITLRNPEKLNAVGHDAHRELAAVWQTVDRDAETRVVVI' A
#
# COMPACT_ATOMS: atom_id res chain seq x y z
N MET A 1 -5.17 -9.22 -7.18
CA MET A 1 -5.67 -8.05 -6.43
C MET A 1 -6.67 -7.35 -7.32
N THR A 2 -7.83 -7.02 -6.76
CA THR A 2 -8.83 -6.14 -7.36
C THR A 2 -8.18 -4.83 -7.85
N ASP A 3 -8.79 -4.22 -8.86
CA ASP A 3 -8.48 -2.89 -9.42
C ASP A 3 -8.45 -1.75 -8.37
N LEU A 4 -8.90 -2.06 -7.15
CA LEU A 4 -9.04 -1.14 -6.01
C LEU A 4 -7.76 -0.36 -5.67
N TYR A 5 -6.59 -0.96 -5.85
CA TYR A 5 -5.29 -0.35 -5.50
C TYR A 5 -4.48 0.11 -6.71
N ALA A 6 -5.04 0.09 -7.92
CA ALA A 6 -4.31 0.40 -9.14
C ALA A 6 -3.77 1.85 -9.21
N GLU A 7 -4.38 2.77 -8.46
CA GLU A 7 -3.95 4.17 -8.38
C GLU A 7 -2.67 4.39 -7.53
N PHE A 8 -2.29 3.43 -6.68
CA PHE A 8 -1.13 3.55 -5.79
C PHE A 8 0.13 3.00 -6.48
N THR A 9 0.66 3.79 -7.41
CA THR A 9 1.75 3.37 -8.30
C THR A 9 3.14 3.39 -7.67
N SER A 10 3.30 4.14 -6.58
CA SER A 10 4.56 4.32 -5.86
C SER A 10 4.66 3.50 -4.58
N LEU A 11 3.61 2.76 -4.24
CA LEU A 11 3.58 1.78 -3.15
C LEU A 11 3.57 0.36 -3.73
N GLU A 12 4.36 -0.53 -3.15
CA GLU A 12 4.24 -1.96 -3.45
C GLU A 12 3.16 -2.56 -2.56
N LEU A 13 2.08 -3.05 -3.16
CA LEU A 13 0.97 -3.67 -2.44
C LEU A 13 0.84 -5.14 -2.84
N ASP A 14 0.75 -6.01 -1.84
CA ASP A 14 0.50 -7.43 -2.05
C ASP A 14 -0.28 -8.06 -0.89
N ARG A 15 -0.75 -9.29 -1.09
CA ARG A 15 -1.45 -10.08 -0.07
C ARG A 15 -0.69 -11.39 0.20
N PRO A 16 0.16 -11.46 1.24
CA PRO A 16 0.83 -12.71 1.61
C PRO A 16 -0.16 -13.77 2.09
N GLU A 17 -1.30 -13.34 2.65
CA GLU A 17 -2.46 -14.16 2.98
C GLU A 17 -3.73 -13.38 2.56
N ALA A 18 -4.84 -14.08 2.32
CA ALA A 18 -6.05 -13.46 1.77
C ALA A 18 -6.51 -12.20 2.53
N TRP A 19 -6.41 -12.20 3.86
CA TRP A 19 -6.88 -11.12 4.72
C TRP A 19 -5.79 -10.15 5.20
N ILE A 20 -4.53 -10.35 4.80
CA ILE A 20 -3.40 -9.48 5.16
C ILE A 20 -3.05 -8.64 3.93
N LEU A 21 -3.20 -7.33 4.04
CA LEU A 21 -2.61 -6.40 3.07
C LEU A 21 -1.21 -6.02 3.55
N ARG A 22 -0.21 -6.19 2.68
CA ARG A 22 1.15 -5.70 2.93
C ARG A 22 1.42 -4.51 2.02
N ILE A 23 1.92 -3.43 2.60
CA ILE A 23 2.39 -2.24 1.91
C ILE A 23 3.89 -2.16 2.12
N THR A 24 4.68 -2.31 1.07
CA THR A 24 6.14 -2.20 1.15
C THR A 24 6.58 -0.83 0.66
N LEU A 25 7.26 -0.08 1.55
CA LEU A 25 7.99 1.12 1.16
C LEU A 25 9.32 0.69 0.53
N ARG A 26 9.39 0.65 -0.81
CA ARG A 26 10.60 0.31 -1.54
C ARG A 26 11.22 1.54 -2.18
N ASN A 27 12.53 1.67 -2.00
CA ASN A 27 13.37 2.86 -2.09
C ASN A 27 14.85 2.46 -1.90
N PRO A 28 15.36 1.34 -2.49
CA PRO A 28 16.64 0.74 -2.05
C PRO A 28 17.82 1.70 -2.19
N GLU A 29 17.81 2.55 -3.22
CA GLU A 29 18.85 3.56 -3.46
C GLU A 29 18.86 4.69 -2.42
N LYS A 30 17.78 4.83 -1.64
CA LYS A 30 17.60 5.88 -0.63
C LYS A 30 17.08 5.36 0.70
N LEU A 31 17.49 4.14 1.10
CA LEU A 31 17.11 3.54 2.39
C LEU A 31 15.59 3.53 2.63
N ASN A 32 14.81 3.26 1.58
CA ASN A 32 13.35 3.26 1.59
C ASN A 32 12.70 4.61 1.92
N ALA A 33 13.41 5.72 1.66
CA ALA A 33 12.86 7.06 1.81
C ALA A 33 11.57 7.26 0.99
N VAL A 34 10.57 7.82 1.64
CA VAL A 34 9.25 8.14 1.06
C VAL A 34 9.34 9.47 0.32
N GLY A 35 9.28 9.42 -1.01
CA GLY A 35 9.25 10.61 -1.87
C GLY A 35 7.90 11.32 -1.86
N HIS A 36 7.77 12.40 -2.63
CA HIS A 36 6.53 13.21 -2.71
C HIS A 36 5.30 12.40 -3.12
N ASP A 37 5.40 11.59 -4.17
CA ASP A 37 4.28 10.78 -4.67
C ASP A 37 3.93 9.66 -3.69
N ALA A 38 4.94 8.93 -3.21
CA ALA A 38 4.76 7.89 -2.18
C ALA A 38 4.15 8.44 -0.89
N HIS A 39 4.51 9.66 -0.47
CA HIS A 39 3.92 10.28 0.71
C HIS A 39 2.44 10.63 0.48
N ARG A 40 2.09 11.12 -0.71
CA ARG A 40 0.70 11.40 -1.08
C ARG A 40 -0.13 10.12 -1.10
N GLU A 41 0.37 9.10 -1.78
CA GLU A 41 -0.30 7.81 -1.92
C GLU A 41 -0.44 7.11 -0.55
N LEU A 42 0.60 7.13 0.28
CA LEU A 42 0.56 6.57 1.63
C LEU A 42 -0.46 7.27 2.53
N ALA A 43 -0.73 8.56 2.34
CA ALA A 43 -1.79 9.25 3.06
C ALA A 43 -3.19 8.84 2.55
N ALA A 44 -3.33 8.59 1.24
CA ALA A 44 -4.61 8.26 0.60
C ALA A 44 -5.04 6.79 0.79
N VAL A 45 -4.08 5.86 0.81
CA VAL A 45 -4.33 4.41 0.79
C VAL A 45 -5.25 3.92 1.91
N TRP A 46 -5.23 4.58 3.07
CA TRP A 46 -6.04 4.19 4.23
C TRP A 46 -7.55 4.25 3.96
N GLN A 47 -8.02 5.19 3.15
CA GLN A 47 -9.45 5.24 2.79
C GLN A 47 -9.84 4.10 1.85
N THR A 48 -8.91 3.63 1.02
CA THR A 48 -9.14 2.45 0.17
C THR A 48 -9.13 1.18 0.99
N VAL A 49 -8.19 1.06 1.94
CA VAL A 49 -8.14 -0.04 2.91
C VAL A 49 -9.44 -0.14 3.72
N ASP A 50 -9.95 0.98 4.23
CA ASP A 50 -11.20 1.03 5.02
C ASP A 50 -12.42 0.49 4.25
N ARG A 51 -12.45 0.69 2.92
CA ARG A 51 -13.52 0.19 2.05
C ARG A 51 -13.31 -1.25 1.58
N ASP A 52 -12.12 -1.80 1.77
CA ASP A 52 -11.76 -3.15 1.36
C ASP A 52 -12.18 -4.16 2.43
N ALA A 53 -13.38 -4.73 2.23
CA ALA A 53 -13.96 -5.73 3.14
C ALA A 53 -13.13 -7.02 3.28
N GLU A 54 -12.16 -7.27 2.40
CA GLU A 54 -11.26 -8.42 2.49
C GLU A 54 -10.06 -8.16 3.40
N THR A 55 -9.71 -6.89 3.69
CA THR A 55 -8.59 -6.54 4.57
C THR A 55 -8.99 -6.63 6.04
N ARG A 56 -8.26 -7.45 6.81
CA ARG A 56 -8.41 -7.52 8.27
C ARG A 56 -7.22 -6.92 9.02
N VAL A 57 -6.05 -6.97 8.42
CA VAL A 57 -4.80 -6.45 8.99
C VAL A 57 -3.96 -5.84 7.88
N VAL A 58 -3.33 -4.70 8.17
CA VAL A 58 -2.30 -4.10 7.33
C VAL A 58 -0.94 -4.28 7.99
N VAL A 59 0.07 -4.65 7.19
CA VAL A 59 1.48 -4.64 7.57
C VAL A 59 2.20 -3.64 6.68
N ILE A 60 3.01 -2.76 7.29
CA ILE A 60 3.96 -1.87 6.62
C ILE A 60 5.37 -2.27 7.03
#